data_AF-A0A351X742-F1
#
_entry.id   AF-A0A351X742-F1
#
_cell.length_a   1.000
_cell.length_b   1.000
_cell.length_c   1.000
_cell.angle_alpha   90.00
_cell.angle_beta   90.00
_cell.angle_gamma   90.00
#
_symmetry.space_group_name_H-M   'P 1'
#
loop_
_entity.id
_entity.type
_entity.pdbx_description
1 polymer ?
#
loop_
_entity_poly.entity_id
_entity_poly.type
_entity_poly.pdbx_seq_one_letter_code
_entity_poly.pdbx_strand_id
1 'polypeptide(L)'
;MRPFLVYIKKKPLTLLLLAFLLAIVAEWQQWGMIYVFIFSALGVVPMAGYIGEATEVLAVYTGPKIGGLLNATLGNAAELIITLIAIKAGLLELVKASITGSILGNLLLVMGIAMIVGGAKNGLQTFDRRQISNHSILLLLAVVALIIPSLFYPAIGNPTSVRVEAMSL
;
A
#
# COMPACT_ATOMS: atom_id res chain seq x y z
N MET A 1 5.99 -31.97 -11.41
CA MET A 1 4.79 -31.16 -11.78
C MET A 1 3.73 -31.07 -10.68
N ARG A 2 3.39 -32.15 -9.94
CA ARG A 2 2.43 -32.10 -8.81
C ARG A 2 2.72 -31.03 -7.72
N PRO A 3 3.96 -30.79 -7.25
CA PRO A 3 4.21 -29.80 -6.20
C PRO A 3 3.96 -28.36 -6.65
N PHE A 4 4.24 -28.03 -7.92
CA PHE A 4 4.01 -26.69 -8.48
C PHE A 4 2.52 -26.34 -8.58
N LEU A 5 1.69 -27.28 -9.06
CA LEU A 5 0.24 -27.11 -9.14
C LEU A 5 -0.40 -26.95 -7.76
N VAL A 6 0.11 -27.68 -6.75
CA VAL A 6 -0.33 -27.53 -5.35
C VAL A 6 0.06 -26.16 -4.80
N TYR A 7 1.26 -25.66 -5.13
CA TYR A 7 1.70 -24.34 -4.73
C TYR A 7 0.81 -23.22 -5.32
N ILE A 8 0.55 -23.26 -6.64
CA ILE A 8 -0.34 -22.28 -7.29
C ILE A 8 -1.75 -22.32 -6.72
N LYS A 9 -2.29 -23.50 -6.41
CA LYS A 9 -3.60 -23.61 -5.75
C LYS A 9 -3.64 -22.94 -4.39
N LYS A 10 -2.53 -22.93 -3.65
CA LYS A 10 -2.41 -22.25 -2.36
C LYS A 10 -2.16 -20.75 -2.49
N LYS A 11 -1.43 -20.32 -3.52
CA LYS A 11 -1.11 -18.92 -3.80
C LYS A 11 -1.45 -18.56 -5.25
N PRO A 12 -2.74 -18.38 -5.59
CA PRO A 12 -3.16 -18.13 -6.96
C PRO A 12 -2.61 -16.81 -7.51
N LEU A 13 -2.40 -15.82 -6.64
CA LEU A 13 -1.83 -14.52 -7.01
C LEU A 13 -0.39 -14.61 -7.54
N THR A 14 0.36 -15.68 -7.22
CA THR A 14 1.71 -15.88 -7.76
C THR A 14 1.73 -15.95 -9.29
N LEU A 15 0.63 -16.38 -9.93
CA LEU A 15 0.51 -16.40 -11.39
C LEU A 15 0.69 -15.00 -12.01
N LEU A 16 0.35 -13.94 -11.27
CA LEU A 16 0.53 -12.56 -11.72
C LEU A 16 2.01 -12.18 -11.88
N LEU A 17 2.97 -12.96 -11.37
CA LEU A 17 4.39 -12.74 -11.67
C LEU A 17 4.68 -12.87 -13.17
N LEU A 18 3.89 -13.66 -13.92
CA LEU A 18 4.00 -13.73 -15.37
C LEU A 18 3.70 -12.39 -16.04
N ALA A 19 2.93 -11.51 -15.38
CA ALA A 19 2.67 -10.16 -15.87
C ALA A 19 3.95 -9.32 -15.95
N PHE A 20 4.98 -9.59 -15.13
CA PHE A 20 6.27 -8.92 -15.27
C PHE A 20 6.95 -9.22 -16.61
N LEU A 21 6.92 -10.48 -17.05
CA LEU A 21 7.43 -10.87 -18.37
C LEU A 21 6.61 -10.22 -19.49
N LEU A 22 5.28 -10.16 -19.32
CA LEU A 22 4.40 -9.49 -20.27
C LEU A 22 4.66 -7.98 -20.33
N ALA A 23 4.99 -7.33 -19.22
CA ALA A 23 5.35 -5.91 -19.19
C ALA A 23 6.62 -5.65 -20.02
N ILE A 24 7.65 -6.48 -19.86
CA ILE A 24 8.89 -6.38 -20.64
C ILE A 24 8.63 -6.60 -22.13
N VAL A 25 7.84 -7.62 -22.48
CA VAL A 25 7.48 -7.90 -23.87
C VAL A 25 6.66 -6.75 -24.46
N ALA A 26 5.69 -6.20 -23.70
CA ALA A 26 4.86 -5.10 -24.13
C ALA A 26 5.68 -3.82 -24.39
N GLU A 27 6.68 -3.54 -23.55
CA GLU A 27 7.60 -2.42 -23.74
C GLU A 27 8.49 -2.65 -24.96
N TRP A 28 9.10 -3.84 -25.08
CA TRP A 28 10.02 -4.14 -26.18
C TRP A 28 9.32 -4.13 -27.54
N GLN A 29 8.09 -4.65 -27.60
CA GLN A 29 7.27 -4.70 -28.81
C GLN A 29 6.38 -3.46 -28.99
N GLN A 30 6.51 -2.45 -28.12
CA GLN A 30 5.80 -1.18 -28.22
C GLN A 30 4.27 -1.33 -28.30
N TRP A 31 3.69 -2.21 -27.47
CA TRP A 31 2.23 -2.44 -27.42
C TRP A 31 1.45 -1.23 -26.92
N GLY A 32 2.13 -0.25 -26.31
CA GLY A 32 1.57 1.00 -25.83
C GLY A 32 1.57 1.10 -24.30
N MET A 33 1.62 2.35 -23.82
CA MET A 33 1.85 2.66 -22.40
C MET A 33 0.82 2.02 -21.46
N ILE A 34 -0.44 1.90 -21.89
CA ILE A 34 -1.51 1.31 -21.06
C ILE A 34 -1.25 -0.16 -20.74
N TYR A 35 -0.72 -0.94 -21.70
CA TYR A 35 -0.43 -2.36 -21.49
C TYR A 35 0.78 -2.54 -20.58
N VAL A 36 1.83 -1.74 -20.79
CA VAL A 36 3.01 -1.74 -19.93
C VAL A 36 2.62 -1.38 -18.49
N PHE A 37 1.77 -0.37 -18.31
CA PHE A 37 1.23 0.01 -17.00
C PHE A 37 0.43 -1.13 -16.35
N ILE A 38 -0.55 -1.70 -17.04
CA ILE A 38 -1.40 -2.78 -16.49
C ILE A 38 -0.55 -3.99 -16.10
N PHE A 39 0.34 -4.45 -16.98
CA PHE A 39 1.18 -5.61 -16.70
C PHE A 39 2.18 -5.36 -15.57
N SER A 40 2.75 -4.15 -15.49
CA SER A 40 3.61 -3.76 -14.38
C SER A 40 2.83 -3.73 -13.06
N ALA A 41 1.65 -3.11 -13.03
CA ALA A 41 0.80 -3.04 -11.85
C ALA A 41 0.39 -4.44 -11.36
N LEU A 42 -0.01 -5.33 -12.26
CA LEU A 42 -0.33 -6.72 -11.92
C LEU A 42 0.88 -7.48 -11.38
N GLY A 43 2.07 -7.26 -11.95
CA GLY A 43 3.31 -7.88 -11.48
C GLY A 43 3.74 -7.43 -10.09
N VAL A 44 3.42 -6.19 -9.70
CA VAL A 44 3.72 -5.65 -8.37
C VAL A 44 2.90 -6.34 -7.27
N VAL A 45 1.65 -6.74 -7.54
CA VAL A 45 0.73 -7.35 -6.54
C VAL A 45 1.36 -8.54 -5.79
N PRO A 46 1.83 -9.63 -6.44
CA PRO A 46 2.47 -10.73 -5.73
C PRO A 46 3.81 -10.34 -5.11
N MET A 47 4.57 -9.43 -5.71
CA MET A 47 5.85 -8.98 -5.16
C MET A 47 5.67 -8.24 -3.84
N ALA A 48 4.66 -7.36 -3.73
CA ALA A 48 4.31 -6.70 -2.49
C ALA A 48 3.92 -7.71 -1.40
N GLY A 49 3.12 -8.73 -1.76
CA GLY A 49 2.78 -9.82 -0.85
C GLY A 49 4.01 -10.58 -0.34
N TYR A 50 4.96 -10.90 -1.21
CA TYR A 50 6.19 -11.60 -0.81
C TYR A 50 7.09 -10.77 0.11
N ILE A 51 7.23 -9.47 -0.15
CA ILE A 51 7.99 -8.58 0.75
C ILE A 51 7.31 -8.51 2.11
N GLY A 52 5.97 -8.41 2.16
CA GLY A 52 5.20 -8.43 3.40
C GLY A 52 5.40 -9.71 4.22
N GLU A 53 5.24 -10.88 3.58
CA GLU A 53 5.48 -12.18 4.24
C GLU A 53 6.92 -12.33 4.73
N ALA A 54 7.91 -11.94 3.91
CA ALA A 54 9.31 -11.98 4.31
C ALA A 54 9.60 -11.06 5.50
N THR A 55 8.95 -9.89 5.53
CA THR A 55 9.05 -8.93 6.64
C THR A 55 8.44 -9.49 7.92
N GLU A 56 7.28 -10.14 7.83
CA GLU A 56 6.63 -10.78 8.98
C GLU A 56 7.50 -11.89 9.57
N VAL A 57 8.05 -12.76 8.71
CA VAL A 57 9.00 -13.80 9.14
C VAL A 57 10.22 -13.17 9.82
N LEU A 58 10.81 -12.14 9.23
CA LEU A 58 11.98 -11.46 9.80
C LEU A 58 11.67 -10.77 11.13
N ALA A 59 10.48 -10.18 11.29
CA ALA A 59 10.05 -9.51 12.50
C ALA A 59 9.95 -10.47 13.70
N VAL A 60 9.57 -11.73 13.45
CA VAL A 60 9.53 -12.78 14.50
C VAL A 60 10.92 -13.06 15.08
N TYR A 61 11.97 -13.03 14.26
CA TYR A 61 13.34 -13.33 14.69
C TYR A 61 14.11 -12.13 15.26
N THR A 62 13.64 -10.89 15.05
CA THR A 62 14.33 -9.66 15.49
C THR A 62 13.79 -9.07 16.79
N GLY A 63 12.70 -9.63 17.32
CA GLY A 63 12.06 -9.23 18.58
C GLY A 63 11.12 -8.02 18.43
N PRO A 64 10.27 -7.73 19.42
CA PRO A 64 9.09 -6.87 19.22
C PRO A 64 9.37 -5.44 18.76
N LYS A 65 10.43 -4.80 19.27
CA LYS A 65 10.76 -3.40 18.92
C LYS A 65 11.29 -3.28 17.49
N ILE A 66 12.27 -4.11 17.13
CA ILE A 66 12.88 -4.09 15.80
C ILE A 66 11.92 -4.66 14.77
N GLY A 67 11.22 -5.75 15.11
CA GLY A 67 10.20 -6.34 14.27
C GLY A 67 9.06 -5.37 13.96
N GLY A 68 8.61 -4.58 14.94
CA GLY A 68 7.64 -3.51 14.72
C GLY A 68 8.13 -2.44 13.73
N LEU A 69 9.39 -2.01 13.86
CA LEU A 69 10.01 -1.06 12.93
C LEU A 69 10.15 -1.63 11.51
N LEU A 70 10.56 -2.89 11.40
CA LEU A 70 10.66 -3.59 10.11
C LEU A 70 9.30 -3.72 9.44
N ASN A 71 8.25 -4.08 10.19
CA ASN A 71 6.91 -4.19 9.64
C ASN A 71 6.36 -2.83 9.18
N ALA A 72 6.58 -1.77 9.96
CA ALA A 72 6.16 -0.41 9.59
C ALA A 72 6.84 0.09 8.30
N THR A 73 8.10 -0.30 8.08
CA THR A 73 8.90 0.14 6.93
C THR A 73 8.79 -0.82 5.74
N LEU A 74 9.31 -2.04 5.88
CA LEU A 74 9.36 -3.03 4.81
C LEU A 74 7.99 -3.63 4.48
N GLY A 75 7.07 -3.70 5.44
CA GLY A 75 5.68 -4.13 5.20
C GLY A 75 4.95 -3.22 4.20
N ASN A 76 5.36 -1.95 4.10
CA ASN A 76 4.85 -0.96 3.15
C ASN A 76 5.89 -0.60 2.06
N ALA A 77 6.92 -1.43 1.86
CA ALA A 77 8.04 -1.11 0.97
C ALA A 77 7.59 -0.83 -0.47
N ALA A 78 6.62 -1.57 -0.99
CA ALA A 78 6.13 -1.38 -2.35
C ALA A 78 5.57 0.04 -2.54
N GLU A 79 4.75 0.51 -1.59
CA GLU A 79 4.19 1.86 -1.62
C GLU A 79 5.29 2.92 -1.48
N LEU A 80 6.24 2.72 -0.56
CA LEU A 80 7.36 3.65 -0.36
C LEU A 80 8.24 3.77 -1.61
N ILE A 81 8.57 2.64 -2.26
CA ILE A 81 9.38 2.62 -3.48
C ILE A 81 8.67 3.36 -4.62
N ILE A 82 7.39 3.06 -4.86
CA ILE A 82 6.59 3.73 -5.90
C ILE A 82 6.50 5.23 -5.62
N THR A 83 6.24 5.61 -4.37
CA THR A 83 6.19 7.01 -3.93
C THR A 83 7.51 7.73 -4.21
N LEU A 84 8.65 7.15 -3.85
CA LEU A 84 9.96 7.75 -4.08
C LEU A 84 10.28 7.91 -5.57
N ILE A 85 9.89 6.94 -6.41
CA ILE A 85 10.06 7.04 -7.87
C ILE A 85 9.15 8.13 -8.44
N ALA A 86 7.90 8.20 -8.00
CA ALA A 86 6.95 9.22 -8.44
C ALA A 86 7.40 10.63 -8.04
N ILE A 87 7.93 10.82 -6.83
CA ILE A 87 8.54 12.10 -6.40
C ILE A 87 9.70 12.49 -7.31
N LYS A 88 10.60 11.54 -7.61
CA LYS A 88 11.73 11.78 -8.53
C LYS A 88 11.28 12.15 -9.94
N ALA A 89 10.12 11.65 -10.37
CA ALA A 89 9.49 11.97 -11.65
C ALA A 89 8.65 13.27 -11.61
N GLY A 90 8.58 13.97 -10.46
CA GLY A 90 7.78 15.19 -10.30
C GLY A 90 6.26 14.95 -10.19
N LEU A 91 5.82 13.71 -9.98
CA LEU A 91 4.41 13.32 -9.94
C LEU A 91 3.81 13.50 -8.53
N LEU A 92 3.88 14.72 -7.98
CA LEU A 92 3.46 14.99 -6.61
C LEU A 92 1.96 14.79 -6.38
N GLU A 93 1.11 15.12 -7.35
CA GLU A 93 -0.33 14.85 -7.27
C GLU A 93 -0.62 13.35 -7.18
N LEU A 94 0.12 12.53 -7.94
CA LEU A 94 -0.01 11.08 -7.88
C LEU A 94 0.39 10.52 -6.52
N VAL A 95 1.43 11.08 -5.90
CA VAL A 95 1.87 10.71 -4.55
C VAL A 95 0.80 11.04 -3.51
N LYS A 96 0.26 12.26 -3.54
CA LYS A 96 -0.82 12.72 -2.64
C LYS A 96 -2.06 11.85 -2.78
N ALA A 97 -2.46 11.57 -4.02
CA ALA A 97 -3.58 10.68 -4.34
C ALA A 97 -3.31 9.23 -3.88
N SER A 98 -2.09 8.72 -4.03
CA SER A 98 -1.70 7.37 -3.61
C SER A 98 -1.76 7.20 -2.09
N ILE A 99 -1.20 8.15 -1.32
CA ILE A 99 -1.22 8.10 0.14
C ILE A 99 -2.66 8.15 0.66
N THR A 100 -3.46 9.08 0.12
CA THR A 100 -4.89 9.19 0.46
C THR A 100 -5.64 7.91 0.11
N GLY A 101 -5.37 7.36 -1.08
CA GLY A 101 -5.94 6.10 -1.56
C GLY A 101 -5.56 4.90 -0.71
N SER A 102 -4.32 4.82 -0.20
CA SER A 102 -3.86 3.75 0.71
C SER A 102 -4.59 3.79 2.05
N ILE A 103 -4.78 4.99 2.63
CA ILE A 103 -5.56 5.17 3.85
C ILE A 103 -7.01 4.71 3.63
N LEU A 104 -7.68 5.23 2.60
CA LEU A 104 -9.07 4.85 2.28
C LEU A 104 -9.20 3.37 1.92
N GLY A 105 -8.23 2.83 1.19
CA GLY A 105 -8.18 1.42 0.79
C GLY A 105 -8.12 0.50 2.00
N ASN A 106 -7.27 0.79 2.97
CA ASN A 106 -7.16 -0.03 4.17
C ASN A 106 -8.41 0.09 5.07
N LEU A 107 -8.93 1.31 5.25
CA LEU A 107 -10.04 1.57 6.15
C LEU A 107 -11.40 1.14 5.61
N LEU A 108 -11.66 1.30 4.32
CA LEU A 108 -12.97 1.02 3.75
C LEU A 108 -12.97 -0.29 2.98
N LEU A 109 -12.03 -0.45 2.03
CA LEU A 109 -12.02 -1.59 1.13
C LEU A 109 -11.55 -2.87 1.85
N VAL A 110 -10.33 -2.88 2.40
CA VAL A 110 -9.75 -4.06 3.04
C VAL A 110 -10.55 -4.44 4.28
N MET A 111 -10.79 -3.47 5.18
CA MET A 111 -11.59 -3.71 6.38
C MET A 111 -13.02 -4.15 6.04
N GLY A 112 -13.68 -3.51 5.08
CA GLY A 112 -15.04 -3.85 4.67
C GLY A 112 -15.14 -5.27 4.10
N ILE A 113 -14.22 -5.65 3.20
CA ILE A 113 -14.15 -7.02 2.67
C ILE A 113 -13.84 -8.02 3.79
N ALA A 114 -12.92 -7.69 4.71
CA ALA A 114 -12.59 -8.56 5.84
C ALA A 114 -13.80 -8.81 6.76
N MET A 115 -14.62 -7.79 7.02
CA MET A 115 -15.86 -7.93 7.79
C MET A 115 -16.91 -8.76 7.05
N ILE A 116 -17.08 -8.55 5.73
CA ILE A 116 -18.04 -9.31 4.92
C ILE A 116 -17.64 -10.79 4.86
N VAL A 117 -16.40 -11.08 4.45
CA VAL A 117 -15.91 -12.46 4.29
C VAL A 117 -15.78 -13.15 5.64
N GLY A 118 -15.25 -12.44 6.64
CA GLY A 118 -15.12 -12.94 8.00
C GLY A 118 -16.47 -13.22 8.66
N GLY A 119 -17.44 -12.32 8.49
CA GLY A 119 -18.79 -12.46 9.00
C GLY A 119 -19.61 -13.53 8.27
N ALA A 120 -19.43 -13.70 6.96
CA ALA A 120 -20.06 -14.79 6.21
C ALA A 120 -19.61 -16.18 6.71
N LYS A 121 -18.34 -16.31 7.11
CA LYS A 121 -17.79 -17.58 7.61
C LYS A 121 -18.04 -17.80 9.11
N ASN A 122 -17.98 -16.76 9.93
CA ASN A 122 -17.95 -16.86 11.38
C ASN A 122 -19.14 -16.19 12.10
N GLY A 123 -20.07 -15.58 11.38
CA GLY A 123 -21.22 -14.86 11.95
C GLY A 123 -20.82 -13.52 12.60
N LEU A 124 -21.38 -13.24 13.78
CA LEU A 124 -21.08 -12.02 14.53
C LEU A 124 -19.64 -12.06 15.06
N GLN A 125 -18.80 -11.13 14.59
CA GLN A 125 -17.42 -10.97 15.04
C GLN A 125 -17.37 -9.93 16.16
N THR A 126 -16.80 -10.30 17.31
CA THR A 126 -16.56 -9.38 18.43
C THR A 126 -15.09 -9.00 18.50
N PHE A 127 -14.82 -7.77 18.89
CA PHE A 127 -13.48 -7.20 18.97
C PHE A 127 -13.28 -6.49 20.31
N ASP A 128 -12.03 -6.44 20.77
CA ASP A 128 -11.69 -5.74 22.00
C ASP A 128 -11.94 -4.23 21.85
N ARG A 129 -12.85 -3.69 22.66
CA ARG A 129 -13.26 -2.28 22.61
C ARG A 129 -12.10 -1.33 22.91
N ARG A 130 -11.18 -1.72 23.79
CA ARG A 130 -10.03 -0.89 24.18
C ARG A 130 -9.02 -0.83 23.04
N GLN A 131 -8.75 -1.96 22.38
CA GLN A 131 -7.86 -1.98 21.21
C GLN A 131 -8.42 -1.18 20.03
N ILE A 132 -9.71 -1.35 19.71
CA ILE A 132 -10.36 -0.54 18.68
C ILE A 132 -10.27 0.94 19.02
N SER A 133 -10.59 1.33 20.26
CA SER A 133 -10.53 2.72 20.68
C SER A 133 -9.13 3.30 20.51
N ASN A 134 -8.09 2.57 20.92
CA ASN A 134 -6.71 3.02 20.79
C ASN A 134 -6.32 3.21 19.32
N HIS A 135 -6.63 2.24 18.44
CA HIS A 135 -6.32 2.34 17.01
C HIS A 135 -7.10 3.47 16.33
N SER A 136 -8.39 3.65 16.64
CA SER A 136 -9.20 4.74 16.08
C SER A 136 -8.68 6.13 16.50
N ILE A 137 -8.25 6.30 17.76
CA ILE A 137 -7.67 7.56 18.23
C ILE A 137 -6.34 7.84 17.53
N LEU A 138 -5.45 6.85 17.43
CA LEU A 138 -4.16 7.00 16.75
C LEU A 138 -4.33 7.33 15.27
N LEU A 139 -5.28 6.67 14.60
CA LEU A 139 -5.62 6.97 13.21
C LEU A 139 -6.15 8.39 13.05
N LEU A 140 -7.07 8.83 13.92
CA LEU A 140 -7.61 10.19 13.90
C LEU A 140 -6.48 11.21 14.07
N LEU A 141 -5.59 11.00 15.04
CA LEU A 141 -4.44 11.87 15.28
C LEU A 141 -3.50 11.91 14.06
N ALA A 142 -3.23 10.77 13.43
CA ALA A 142 -2.39 10.70 12.23
C ALA A 142 -3.01 11.46 11.04
N VAL A 143 -4.32 11.28 10.80
CA VAL A 143 -5.04 11.98 9.72
C VAL A 143 -5.11 13.48 9.99
N VAL A 144 -5.38 13.91 11.23
CA VAL A 144 -5.36 15.33 11.61
C VAL A 144 -3.97 15.92 11.37
N ALA A 145 -2.90 15.24 11.80
CA ALA A 145 -1.53 15.67 11.56
C ALA A 145 -1.21 15.83 10.07
N LEU A 146 -1.74 14.94 9.23
CA LEU A 146 -1.60 14.96 7.78
C LEU A 146 -2.36 16.14 7.13
N ILE A 147 -3.52 16.51 7.66
CA ILE A 147 -4.37 17.58 7.12
C ILE A 147 -3.93 18.97 7.56
N ILE A 148 -3.25 19.13 8.71
CA ILE A 148 -2.82 20.43 9.24
C ILE A 148 -2.11 21.28 8.17
N PRO A 149 -1.07 20.80 7.47
CA PRO A 149 -0.39 21.62 6.46
C PRO A 149 -1.32 22.09 5.34
N SER A 150 -2.26 21.25 4.91
CA SER A 150 -3.28 21.56 3.91
C SER A 150 -4.38 22.51 4.42
N LEU A 151 -4.53 22.73 5.73
CA LEU A 151 -5.42 23.77 6.27
C LEU A 151 -4.73 25.13 6.37
N PHE A 152 -3.42 25.13 6.64
CA PHE A 152 -2.65 26.35 6.80
C PHE A 152 -2.01 26.86 5.50
N TYR A 153 -2.08 26.12 4.39
CA TYR A 153 -1.52 26.54 3.10
C TYR A 153 -1.92 27.98 2.67
N PRO A 154 -3.17 28.46 2.87
CA PRO A 154 -3.56 29.81 2.47
C PRO A 154 -2.93 30.90 3.36
N ALA A 155 -2.51 30.55 4.58
CA ALA A 155 -1.94 31.48 5.55
C ALA A 155 -0.40 31.60 5.46
N ILE A 156 0.26 30.70 4.72
CA ILE A 156 1.74 30.58 4.70
C ILE A 156 2.40 31.42 3.58
N GLY A 157 1.65 31.93 2.61
CA GLY A 157 2.17 32.85 1.59
C GLY A 157 1.56 32.65 0.20
N ASN A 158 2.17 33.29 -0.80
CA ASN A 158 1.66 33.33 -2.17
C ASN A 158 1.44 31.90 -2.75
N PRO A 159 0.22 31.54 -3.21
CA PRO A 159 -0.16 30.18 -3.61
C PRO A 159 0.65 29.58 -4.77
N THR A 160 1.48 30.37 -5.46
CA THR A 160 2.33 29.94 -6.58
C THR A 160 3.76 29.56 -6.19
N SER A 161 4.12 29.62 -4.90
CA SER A 161 5.48 29.25 -4.48
C SER A 161 5.63 27.73 -4.29
N VAL A 162 6.71 27.16 -4.84
CA VAL A 162 7.06 25.72 -4.74
C VAL A 162 7.10 25.24 -3.28
N ARG A 163 7.42 26.14 -2.34
CA ARG A 163 7.40 25.85 -0.89
C ARG A 163 5.99 25.61 -0.35
N VAL A 164 4.96 26.24 -0.91
CA VAL A 164 3.57 26.08 -0.49
C VAL A 164 2.98 24.78 -1.05
N GLU A 165 3.33 24.42 -2.28
CA GLU A 165 2.87 23.17 -2.93
C GLU A 165 3.51 21.90 -2.34
N ALA A 166 4.77 22.00 -1.91
CA ALA A 166 5.49 20.93 -1.21
C ALA A 166 5.00 20.71 0.23
N MET A 167 4.38 21.73 0.83
CA MET A 167 3.85 21.68 2.20
C MET A 167 2.37 21.32 2.23
N SER A 168 1.63 21.43 1.13
CA SER A 168 0.28 20.88 1.04
C SER A 168 0.35 19.38 0.77
N LEU A 169 -0.45 18.60 1.50
CA LEU A 169 -0.83 17.25 1.12
C LEU A 169 -2.13 17.27 0.33
#